data_AF-A0AAN6M3I9-F1
#
_entry.id   AF-A0AAN6M3I9-F1
#
_cell.length_a   1.000
_cell.length_b   1.000
_cell.length_c   1.000
_cell.angle_alpha   90.00
_cell.angle_beta   90.00
_cell.angle_gamma   90.00
#
_symmetry.space_group_name_H-M   'P 1'
#
loop_
_entity.id
_entity.type
_entity.pdbx_description
1 polymer ?
#
loop_
_entity_poly.entity_id
_entity_poly.type
_entity_poly.pdbx_seq_one_letter_code
_entity_poly.pdbx_strand_id
1 'polypeptide(L)'
;MQPIMSVHLAYVLVAFLALINLASANFDLYQVKVTYFHNIIGWDVMHKYMLFNDAPTCAGNGKDMVYYWDSPIPDLSHGRLGVRCEGSCGYDDPPWPDVQIVEMHFSNIPYHHYTIYKDKGYEENNTWFWPMYDIDGETQGACFAYGDDQFDCDWTFDGKIRQASGRRKFRCLTYLDADFINEAARKEIEPDSDSDGDMDWENAPLDNSTTAA
;
A
#
# COMPACT_ATOMS: atom_id res chain seq x y z
N MET A 1 55.76 -10.75 1.86
CA MET A 1 55.63 -9.27 1.86
C MET A 1 54.23 -8.94 2.33
N GLN A 2 54.07 -8.39 3.53
CA GLN A 2 52.76 -7.98 4.03
C GLN A 2 52.57 -6.48 3.73
N PRO A 3 51.45 -6.09 3.09
CA PRO A 3 51.19 -4.70 2.77
C PRO A 3 50.84 -3.93 4.05
N ILE A 4 51.42 -2.75 4.21
CA ILE A 4 51.13 -1.81 5.29
C ILE A 4 49.92 -0.99 4.83
N MET A 5 48.73 -1.38 5.28
CA MET A 5 47.52 -0.60 5.02
C MET A 5 47.56 0.68 5.85
N SER A 6 47.34 1.83 5.21
CA SER A 6 47.32 3.13 5.89
C SER A 6 46.16 3.19 6.89
N VAL A 7 46.48 3.55 8.14
CA VAL A 7 45.51 3.71 9.23
C VAL A 7 44.35 4.66 8.84
N HIS A 8 44.61 5.65 7.99
CA HIS A 8 43.59 6.57 7.50
C HIS A 8 42.56 5.91 6.56
N LEU A 9 42.96 4.90 5.79
CA LEU A 9 42.05 4.14 4.92
C LEU A 9 41.08 3.28 5.75
N ALA A 10 41.56 2.71 6.86
CA ALA A 10 40.72 1.94 7.78
C ALA A 10 39.66 2.80 8.47
N TYR A 11 39.98 4.05 8.82
CA TYR A 11 39.01 4.99 9.40
C TYR A 11 37.92 5.43 8.41
N VAL A 12 38.23 5.61 7.12
CA VAL A 12 37.22 5.94 6.08
C VAL A 12 36.27 4.76 5.82
N LEU A 13 36.79 3.54 5.82
CA LEU A 13 35.99 2.32 5.63
C LEU A 13 34.99 2.09 6.78
N VAL A 14 35.40 2.27 8.04
CA VAL A 14 34.47 2.16 9.20
C VAL A 14 33.45 3.29 9.21
N ALA A 15 33.83 4.51 8.79
CA ALA A 15 32.90 5.63 8.66
C ALA A 15 31.81 5.38 7.59
N PHE A 16 32.14 4.73 6.46
CA PHE A 16 31.16 4.32 5.44
C PHE A 16 30.26 3.16 5.92
N LEU A 17 30.83 2.16 6.59
CA LEU A 17 30.09 1.00 7.11
C LEU A 17 29.09 1.35 8.23
N ALA A 18 29.29 2.46 8.95
CA ALA A 18 28.34 2.97 9.95
C ALA A 18 27.25 3.90 9.38
N LEU A 19 27.46 4.47 8.18
CA LEU A 19 26.51 5.37 7.51
C LEU A 19 25.50 4.63 6.61
N ILE A 20 25.72 3.34 6.36
CA ILE A 20 24.82 2.43 5.61
C ILE A 20 23.83 1.76 6.57
N ASN A 21 23.50 2.39 7.72
CA ASN A 21 22.26 2.06 8.41
C ASN A 21 21.13 2.41 7.45
N LEU A 22 20.75 1.38 6.68
CA LEU A 22 19.52 1.13 5.98
C LEU A 22 18.69 2.39 5.82
N ALA A 23 18.63 2.92 4.59
CA ALA A 23 17.51 3.76 4.21
C ALA A 23 16.25 2.94 4.53
N SER A 24 15.68 3.19 5.71
CA SER A 24 14.41 2.62 6.13
C SER A 24 13.41 3.27 5.21
N ALA A 25 13.00 2.53 4.19
CA ALA A 25 11.84 2.92 3.44
C ALA A 25 10.60 2.69 4.32
N ASN A 26 9.53 3.35 3.95
CA ASN A 26 8.25 3.15 4.59
C ASN A 26 7.16 3.41 3.57
N PHE A 27 6.02 2.80 3.84
CA PHE A 27 4.78 3.18 3.19
C PHE A 27 3.69 3.30 4.24
N ASP A 28 2.77 4.21 3.97
CA ASP A 28 1.56 4.43 4.72
C ASP A 28 0.41 3.76 3.97
N LEU A 29 -0.29 2.87 4.66
CA LEU A 29 -1.51 2.26 4.16
C LEU A 29 -2.70 3.14 4.52
N TYR A 30 -3.38 3.67 3.50
CA TYR A 30 -4.60 4.45 3.64
C TYR A 30 -5.80 3.63 3.23
N GLN A 31 -6.90 3.79 3.96
CA GLN A 31 -8.20 3.43 3.45
C GLN A 31 -8.84 4.67 2.83
N VAL A 32 -9.35 4.51 1.62
CA VAL A 32 -9.81 5.61 0.77
C VAL A 32 -11.26 5.37 0.37
N LYS A 33 -12.06 6.41 0.56
CA LYS A 33 -13.43 6.50 0.07
C LYS A 33 -13.41 7.34 -1.20
N VAL A 34 -13.72 6.71 -2.32
CA VAL A 34 -13.80 7.37 -3.63
C VAL A 34 -15.28 7.51 -4.02
N THR A 35 -15.69 8.74 -4.28
CA THR A 35 -17.07 9.08 -4.65
C THR A 35 -17.08 9.55 -6.10
N TYR A 36 -17.91 8.91 -6.94
CA TYR A 36 -18.04 9.23 -8.36
C TYR A 36 -19.40 9.84 -8.63
N PHE A 37 -19.41 10.97 -9.34
CA PHE A 37 -20.65 11.55 -9.83
C PHE A 37 -20.97 11.01 -11.23
N HIS A 38 -21.93 10.09 -11.31
CA HIS A 38 -22.51 9.68 -12.58
C HIS A 38 -23.68 10.61 -12.90
N ASN A 39 -23.42 11.68 -13.67
CA ASN A 39 -24.34 12.65 -14.28
C ASN A 39 -25.81 12.65 -13.80
N ILE A 40 -26.55 11.55 -14.03
CA ILE A 40 -28.01 11.44 -13.84
C ILE A 40 -28.41 10.46 -12.69
N ILE A 41 -27.54 9.55 -12.25
CA ILE A 41 -27.92 8.38 -11.42
C ILE A 41 -27.48 8.49 -9.95
N GLY A 42 -26.68 9.52 -9.61
CA GLY A 42 -26.30 9.82 -8.23
C GLY A 42 -24.83 9.56 -7.96
N TRP A 43 -24.50 9.34 -6.69
CA TRP A 43 -23.14 9.16 -6.22
C TRP A 43 -22.88 7.68 -5.91
N ASP A 44 -21.87 7.10 -6.56
CA ASP A 44 -21.35 5.79 -6.19
C ASP A 44 -20.17 5.98 -5.23
N VAL A 45 -20.18 5.24 -4.13
CA VAL A 45 -19.11 5.26 -3.12
C VAL A 45 -18.38 3.94 -3.13
N MET A 46 -17.07 3.97 -3.39
CA MET A 46 -16.19 2.82 -3.33
C MET A 46 -15.18 2.96 -2.20
N HIS A 47 -15.00 1.88 -1.45
CA HIS A 47 -13.94 1.76 -0.45
C HIS A 47 -12.77 1.01 -1.07
N LYS A 48 -11.58 1.61 -0.98
CA LYS A 48 -10.33 1.09 -1.55
C LYS A 48 -9.18 1.32 -0.56
N TYR A 49 -8.02 0.79 -0.88
CA TYR A 49 -6.77 1.08 -0.20
C TYR A 49 -5.78 1.74 -1.13
N MET A 50 -4.87 2.53 -0.56
CA MET A 50 -3.81 3.22 -1.27
C MET A 50 -2.53 3.21 -0.45
N LEU A 51 -1.40 3.26 -1.15
CA LEU A 51 -0.07 3.36 -0.54
C LEU A 51 0.55 4.71 -0.87
N PHE A 52 1.14 5.34 0.14
CA PHE A 52 1.91 6.56 -0.03
C PHE A 52 3.19 6.52 0.81
N ASN A 53 4.26 7.17 0.35
CA ASN A 53 5.49 7.31 1.15
C ASN A 53 5.25 8.21 2.38
N ASP A 54 4.42 9.23 2.19
CA ASP A 54 4.08 10.25 3.18
C ASP A 54 2.64 10.75 2.96
N ALA A 55 2.24 11.78 3.71
CA ALA A 55 0.96 12.48 3.53
C ALA A 55 0.74 12.85 2.05
N PRO A 56 -0.30 12.31 1.40
CA PRO A 56 -0.54 12.58 0.00
C PRO A 56 -0.93 14.04 -0.23
N THR A 57 -0.50 14.58 -1.37
CA THR A 57 -0.96 15.88 -1.84
C THR A 57 -2.03 15.67 -2.91
N CYS A 58 -3.03 16.56 -2.97
CA CYS A 58 -4.03 16.55 -4.04
C CYS A 58 -3.49 17.06 -5.39
N ALA A 59 -2.17 17.13 -5.55
CA ALA A 59 -1.55 17.58 -6.79
C ALA A 59 -1.78 16.54 -7.90
N GLY A 60 -2.03 17.01 -9.12
CA GLY A 60 -2.32 16.16 -10.27
C GLY A 60 -3.82 15.97 -10.52
N ASN A 61 -4.17 14.99 -11.35
CA ASN A 61 -5.53 14.70 -11.79
C ASN A 61 -6.05 13.35 -11.25
N GLY A 62 -5.38 12.78 -10.25
CA GLY A 62 -5.73 11.49 -9.64
C GLY A 62 -5.52 10.28 -10.55
N LYS A 63 -4.91 10.43 -11.75
CA LYS A 63 -4.64 9.31 -12.67
C LYS A 63 -3.50 8.41 -12.21
N ASP A 64 -2.48 8.99 -11.59
CA ASP A 64 -1.28 8.24 -11.20
C ASP A 64 -1.48 7.45 -9.90
N MET A 65 -2.68 7.56 -9.32
CA MET A 65 -3.08 6.90 -8.09
C MET A 65 -3.39 5.43 -8.34
N VAL A 66 -2.66 4.55 -7.65
CA VAL A 66 -2.93 3.12 -7.62
C VAL A 66 -3.93 2.82 -6.51
N TYR A 67 -5.01 2.15 -6.86
CA TYR A 67 -6.04 1.75 -5.92
C TYR A 67 -6.07 0.24 -5.78
N TYR A 68 -6.02 -0.24 -4.54
CA TYR A 68 -6.15 -1.64 -4.20
C TYR A 68 -7.57 -1.91 -3.70
N TRP A 69 -8.22 -2.96 -4.22
CA TRP A 69 -9.60 -3.27 -3.84
C TRP A 69 -9.67 -3.75 -2.40
N ASP A 70 -10.70 -3.30 -1.69
CA ASP A 70 -11.11 -3.93 -0.44
C ASP A 70 -11.72 -5.29 -0.79
N SER A 71 -11.02 -6.36 -0.45
CA SER A 71 -11.41 -7.72 -0.83
C SER A 71 -12.30 -8.33 0.26
N PRO A 72 -13.57 -8.64 -0.04
CA PRO A 72 -14.44 -9.35 0.90
C PRO A 72 -14.11 -10.85 0.95
N ILE A 73 -13.17 -11.32 0.13
CA ILE A 73 -12.83 -12.73 -0.03
C ILE A 73 -11.79 -13.10 1.03
N PRO A 74 -11.90 -14.28 1.66
CA PRO A 74 -11.03 -14.69 2.76
C PRO A 74 -9.61 -15.10 2.33
N ASP A 75 -9.16 -14.74 1.13
CA ASP A 75 -7.83 -15.11 0.64
C ASP A 75 -7.41 -14.22 -0.54
N LEU A 76 -6.28 -13.54 -0.43
CA LEU A 76 -5.63 -12.80 -1.53
C LEU A 76 -4.51 -13.60 -2.20
N SER A 77 -4.16 -14.77 -1.65
CA SER A 77 -3.31 -15.71 -2.38
C SER A 77 -4.00 -16.11 -3.70
N HIS A 78 -3.21 -16.48 -4.71
CA HIS A 78 -3.62 -16.65 -6.13
C HIS A 78 -3.63 -15.37 -7.00
N GLY A 79 -2.94 -14.32 -6.57
CA GLY A 79 -2.52 -13.21 -7.44
C GLY A 79 -3.54 -12.10 -7.62
N ARG A 80 -4.53 -12.02 -6.73
CA ARG A 80 -5.57 -10.99 -6.73
C ARG A 80 -5.09 -9.77 -5.98
N LEU A 81 -4.93 -8.65 -6.69
CA LEU A 81 -4.47 -7.40 -6.08
C LEU A 81 -5.55 -6.83 -5.15
N GLY A 82 -5.17 -6.43 -3.93
CA GLY A 82 -6.11 -5.89 -2.98
C GLY A 82 -5.58 -5.87 -1.55
N VAL A 83 -6.46 -5.49 -0.65
CA VAL A 83 -6.27 -5.61 0.80
C VAL A 83 -7.51 -6.25 1.37
N ARG A 84 -7.31 -7.30 2.17
CA ARG A 84 -8.35 -7.91 2.99
C ARG A 84 -8.08 -7.51 4.42
N CYS A 85 -9.14 -7.13 5.11
CA CYS A 85 -9.04 -6.76 6.52
C CYS A 85 -10.16 -7.42 7.31
N GLU A 86 -9.81 -8.03 8.44
CA GLU A 86 -10.75 -8.67 9.36
C GLU A 86 -10.82 -7.90 10.68
N GLY A 87 -12.03 -7.68 11.20
CA GLY A 87 -12.27 -6.87 12.40
C GLY A 87 -12.86 -5.49 12.07
N SER A 88 -12.50 -4.47 12.84
CA SER A 88 -12.93 -3.08 12.60
C SER A 88 -12.01 -2.40 11.58
N CYS A 89 -12.34 -2.60 10.31
CA CYS A 89 -11.57 -2.15 9.16
C CYS A 89 -12.31 -1.12 8.30
N GLY A 90 -13.43 -0.57 8.77
CA GLY A 90 -14.19 0.44 8.07
C GLY A 90 -13.42 1.75 7.92
N TYR A 91 -13.84 2.57 6.96
CA TYR A 91 -13.21 3.86 6.67
C TYR A 91 -13.06 4.73 7.93
N ASP A 92 -14.11 4.79 8.75
CA ASP A 92 -14.13 5.55 10.01
C ASP A 92 -13.60 4.77 11.23
N ASP A 93 -13.29 3.49 11.08
CA ASP A 93 -12.78 2.67 12.18
C ASP A 93 -11.31 3.00 12.49
N PRO A 94 -10.89 2.93 13.76
CA PRO A 94 -9.49 3.07 14.10
C PRO A 94 -8.69 1.85 13.63
N PRO A 95 -7.40 2.00 13.26
CA PRO A 95 -6.55 0.88 12.83
C PRO A 95 -6.24 -0.14 13.95
N TRP A 96 -6.51 0.22 15.21
CA TRP A 96 -6.28 -0.60 16.40
C TRP A 96 -7.29 -0.17 17.49
N PRO A 97 -7.77 -1.04 18.40
CA PRO A 97 -7.35 -2.41 18.69
C PRO A 97 -8.11 -3.54 17.99
N ASP A 98 -9.15 -3.23 17.22
CA ASP A 98 -10.13 -4.24 16.83
C ASP A 98 -9.85 -4.92 15.48
N VAL A 99 -8.78 -4.52 14.77
CA VAL A 99 -8.25 -5.21 13.59
C VAL A 99 -7.58 -6.52 13.99
N GLN A 100 -8.00 -7.63 13.38
CA GLN A 100 -7.50 -8.98 13.62
C GLN A 100 -6.40 -9.37 12.63
N ILE A 101 -6.64 -9.12 11.34
CA ILE A 101 -5.74 -9.46 10.24
C ILE A 101 -5.81 -8.34 9.21
N VAL A 102 -4.66 -7.97 8.63
CA VAL A 102 -4.60 -7.24 7.36
C VAL A 102 -3.71 -8.02 6.42
N GLU A 103 -4.30 -8.54 5.36
CA GLU A 103 -3.63 -9.24 4.27
C GLU A 103 -3.58 -8.29 3.07
N MET A 104 -2.39 -8.12 2.50
CA MET A 104 -2.08 -7.11 1.50
C MET A 104 -1.43 -7.80 0.31
N HIS A 105 -1.99 -7.66 -0.89
CA HIS A 105 -1.39 -8.17 -2.12
C HIS A 105 -1.34 -7.06 -3.17
N PHE A 106 -0.14 -6.54 -3.45
CA PHE A 106 0.02 -5.31 -4.23
C PHE A 106 0.55 -5.53 -5.64
N SER A 107 1.29 -6.61 -5.88
CA SER A 107 1.76 -7.00 -7.22
C SER A 107 2.14 -8.48 -7.25
N ASN A 108 2.08 -9.09 -8.42
CA ASN A 108 2.57 -10.42 -8.73
C ASN A 108 4.03 -10.44 -9.20
N ILE A 109 4.52 -9.36 -9.82
CA ILE A 109 5.85 -9.25 -10.44
C ILE A 109 6.47 -7.85 -10.20
N PRO A 110 7.43 -7.71 -9.27
CA PRO A 110 7.78 -8.69 -8.23
C PRO A 110 6.60 -8.97 -7.30
N TYR A 111 6.63 -10.11 -6.62
CA TYR A 111 5.55 -10.54 -5.75
C TYR A 111 5.58 -9.73 -4.43
N HIS A 112 4.57 -8.88 -4.22
CA HIS A 112 4.42 -8.05 -3.02
C HIS A 112 3.16 -8.47 -2.27
N HIS A 113 3.34 -9.44 -1.38
CA HIS A 113 2.29 -9.95 -0.52
C HIS A 113 2.74 -9.92 0.93
N TYR A 114 1.90 -9.38 1.81
CA TYR A 114 2.22 -9.20 3.21
C TYR A 114 0.98 -9.43 4.08
N THR A 115 1.15 -10.10 5.22
CA THR A 115 0.10 -10.23 6.22
C THR A 115 0.59 -9.74 7.58
N ILE A 116 -0.24 -8.95 8.27
CA ILE A 116 -0.07 -8.61 9.68
C ILE A 116 -1.18 -9.27 10.51
N TYR A 117 -0.80 -9.81 11.66
CA TYR A 117 -1.71 -10.51 12.58
C TYR A 117 -1.73 -9.82 13.94
N LYS A 118 -2.93 -9.58 14.48
CA LYS A 118 -3.14 -8.94 15.79
C LYS A 118 -2.32 -9.56 16.92
N ASP A 119 -2.28 -10.89 16.96
CA ASP A 119 -1.68 -11.69 18.03
C ASP A 119 -0.16 -11.89 17.91
N LYS A 120 0.45 -11.37 16.84
CA LYS A 120 1.90 -11.46 16.57
C LYS A 120 2.66 -10.17 16.86
N GLY A 121 1.99 -9.18 17.45
CA GLY A 121 2.62 -7.90 17.74
C GLY A 121 3.65 -7.95 18.87
N TYR A 122 4.54 -6.97 18.88
CA TYR A 122 5.58 -6.77 19.87
C TYR A 122 5.72 -5.28 20.20
N GLU A 123 6.24 -4.97 21.39
CA GLU A 123 6.50 -3.60 21.79
C GLU A 123 7.98 -3.26 21.58
N GLU A 124 8.25 -2.13 20.93
CA GLU A 124 9.58 -1.56 20.77
C GLU A 124 9.50 -0.03 20.92
N ASN A 125 10.34 0.55 21.77
CA ASN A 125 10.39 2.01 21.99
C ASN A 125 9.01 2.65 22.30
N ASN A 126 8.20 2.02 23.16
CA ASN A 126 6.83 2.43 23.52
C ASN A 126 5.85 2.46 22.32
N THR A 127 6.18 1.78 21.23
CA THR A 127 5.30 1.62 20.07
C THR A 127 5.01 0.14 19.87
N TRP A 128 3.75 -0.18 19.63
CA TRP A 128 3.34 -1.55 19.33
C TRP A 128 3.44 -1.78 17.82
N PHE A 129 4.20 -2.78 17.42
CA PHE A 129 4.47 -3.15 16.04
C PHE A 129 3.89 -4.54 15.72
N TRP A 130 3.47 -4.73 14.49
CA TRP A 130 3.10 -6.03 13.92
C TRP A 130 4.08 -6.39 12.81
N PRO A 131 4.77 -7.54 12.90
CA PRO A 131 5.61 -8.02 11.80
C PRO A 131 4.80 -8.20 10.52
N MET A 132 5.36 -7.77 9.39
CA MET A 132 4.82 -8.04 8.06
C MET A 132 5.36 -9.36 7.55
N TYR A 133 4.51 -10.39 7.50
CA TYR A 133 4.88 -11.72 7.01
C TYR A 133 4.65 -11.83 5.51
N ASP A 134 5.62 -12.33 4.76
CA ASP A 134 5.40 -12.77 3.38
C ASP A 134 4.69 -14.15 3.32
N ILE A 135 4.51 -14.68 2.10
CA ILE A 135 3.89 -15.99 1.86
C ILE A 135 4.70 -17.18 2.39
N ASP A 136 6.00 -17.00 2.60
CA ASP A 136 6.89 -18.02 3.15
C ASP A 136 6.91 -17.95 4.69
N GLY A 137 6.24 -16.95 5.28
CA GLY A 137 6.19 -16.71 6.72
C GLY A 137 7.42 -15.96 7.26
N GLU A 138 8.24 -15.40 6.37
CA GLU A 138 9.39 -14.58 6.75
C GLU A 138 8.98 -13.12 6.95
N THR A 139 9.66 -12.42 7.87
CA THR A 139 9.35 -11.03 8.18
C THR A 139 10.06 -10.08 7.22
N GLN A 140 9.28 -9.24 6.52
CA GLN A 140 9.76 -8.26 5.54
C GLN A 140 9.76 -6.80 6.07
N GLY A 141 9.44 -6.63 7.35
CA GLY A 141 9.27 -5.33 7.98
C GLY A 141 8.30 -5.40 9.15
N ALA A 142 7.85 -4.26 9.63
CA ALA A 142 6.81 -4.19 10.65
C ALA A 142 5.93 -2.95 10.46
N CYS A 143 4.64 -3.09 10.74
CA CYS A 143 3.69 -1.99 10.73
C CYS A 143 3.31 -1.56 12.15
N PHE A 144 2.94 -0.31 12.32
CA PHE A 144 2.31 0.20 13.54
C PHE A 144 1.11 1.08 13.18
N ALA A 145 0.20 1.22 14.13
CA ALA A 145 -1.01 2.01 13.96
C ALA A 145 -0.64 3.50 13.89
N TYR A 146 -1.07 4.19 12.83
CA TYR A 146 -0.65 5.56 12.57
C TYR A 146 -1.79 6.39 11.97
N GLY A 147 -2.84 6.64 12.76
CA GLY A 147 -4.14 7.12 12.27
C GLY A 147 -4.33 8.63 12.08
N ASP A 148 -3.35 9.46 12.43
CA ASP A 148 -3.56 10.92 12.58
C ASP A 148 -3.53 11.74 11.28
N ASP A 149 -3.55 11.08 10.12
CA ASP A 149 -3.43 11.75 8.82
C ASP A 149 -4.58 11.39 7.89
N GLN A 150 -5.05 12.40 7.17
CA GLN A 150 -6.18 12.32 6.28
C GLN A 150 -6.03 13.31 5.13
N PHE A 151 -6.59 12.95 3.98
CA PHE A 151 -6.66 13.83 2.83
C PHE A 151 -8.08 13.86 2.28
N ASP A 152 -8.41 14.96 1.61
CA ASP A 152 -9.65 15.12 0.85
C ASP A 152 -9.31 15.85 -0.44
N CYS A 153 -9.52 15.17 -1.57
CA CYS A 153 -9.13 15.64 -2.88
C CYS A 153 -10.31 15.58 -3.84
N ASP A 154 -10.53 16.70 -4.53
CA ASP A 154 -11.50 16.81 -5.61
C ASP A 154 -10.78 16.92 -6.95
N TRP A 155 -11.05 15.98 -7.86
CA TRP A 155 -10.56 16.03 -9.23
C TRP A 155 -11.70 16.01 -10.21
N THR A 156 -11.53 16.76 -11.31
CA THR A 156 -12.40 16.66 -12.47
C THR A 156 -11.69 15.82 -13.51
N PHE A 157 -12.27 14.67 -13.85
CA PHE A 157 -11.76 13.79 -14.89
C PHE A 157 -12.85 13.54 -15.93
N ASP A 158 -12.56 13.86 -17.19
CA ASP A 158 -13.51 13.74 -18.32
C ASP A 158 -14.89 14.38 -18.05
N GLY A 159 -14.89 15.55 -17.41
CA GLY A 159 -16.12 16.26 -17.02
C GLY A 159 -16.89 15.64 -15.86
N LYS A 160 -16.48 14.47 -15.33
CA LYS A 160 -17.01 13.86 -14.10
C LYS A 160 -16.23 14.36 -12.88
N ILE A 161 -16.93 14.59 -11.78
CA ILE A 161 -16.30 14.92 -10.49
C ILE A 161 -15.99 13.60 -9.77
N ARG A 162 -14.74 13.45 -9.36
CA ARG A 162 -14.24 12.38 -8.53
C ARG A 162 -13.70 12.97 -7.23
N GLN A 163 -14.32 12.60 -6.11
CA GLN A 163 -13.85 12.99 -4.80
C GLN A 163 -13.18 11.79 -4.14
N ALA A 164 -11.94 11.93 -3.68
CA ALA A 164 -11.27 10.90 -2.89
C ALA A 164 -10.89 11.47 -1.54
N SER A 165 -11.37 10.80 -0.50
CA SER A 165 -11.01 11.09 0.88
C SER A 165 -10.31 9.87 1.46
N GLY A 166 -9.16 10.06 2.10
CA GLY A 166 -8.37 8.96 2.65
C GLY A 166 -8.05 9.18 4.11
N ARG A 167 -7.95 8.08 4.86
CA ARG A 167 -7.50 8.06 6.25
C ARG A 167 -6.38 7.05 6.40
N ARG A 168 -5.26 7.48 6.98
CA ARG A 168 -4.14 6.60 7.25
C ARG A 168 -4.54 5.58 8.30
N LYS A 169 -4.13 4.33 8.11
CA LYS A 169 -4.37 3.23 9.04
C LYS A 169 -3.06 2.80 9.67
N PHE A 170 -2.10 2.43 8.83
CA PHE A 170 -0.82 1.90 9.28
C PHE A 170 0.33 2.62 8.60
N ARG A 171 1.46 2.71 9.30
CA ARG A 171 2.77 2.94 8.70
C ARG A 171 3.58 1.67 8.81
N CYS A 172 4.13 1.23 7.69
CA CYS A 172 4.89 0.01 7.56
C CYS A 172 6.34 0.34 7.25
N LEU A 173 7.25 -0.09 8.12
CA LEU A 173 8.69 0.07 8.00
C LEU A 173 9.26 -1.16 7.30
N THR A 174 9.91 -0.94 6.15
CA THR A 174 10.44 -2.01 5.31
C THR A 174 11.62 -1.47 4.48
N TYR A 175 12.12 -2.27 3.55
CA TYR A 175 13.16 -1.85 2.59
C TYR A 175 12.56 -1.28 1.29
N LEU A 176 11.24 -1.35 1.10
CA LEU A 176 10.51 -0.84 -0.05
C LEU A 176 9.65 0.36 0.30
N ASP A 177 9.56 1.32 -0.60
CA ASP A 177 8.64 2.45 -0.47
C ASP A 177 7.36 2.20 -1.29
N ALA A 178 6.35 3.04 -1.08
CA ALA A 178 5.07 2.95 -1.80
C ALA A 178 5.25 3.16 -3.30
N ASP A 179 6.18 4.01 -3.73
CA ASP A 179 6.40 4.32 -5.15
C ASP A 179 6.87 3.08 -5.91
N PHE A 180 7.82 2.33 -5.34
CA PHE A 180 8.29 1.06 -5.87
C PHE A 180 7.17 0.04 -6.01
N ILE A 181 6.36 -0.13 -4.95
CA ILE A 181 5.23 -1.06 -4.93
C ILE A 181 4.16 -0.66 -5.96
N ASN A 182 3.82 0.63 -6.01
CA ASN A 182 2.84 1.17 -6.94
C ASN A 182 3.32 1.06 -8.40
N GLU A 183 4.62 1.23 -8.67
CA GLU A 183 5.18 1.04 -10.01
C GLU A 183 5.07 -0.43 -10.48
N ALA A 184 5.32 -1.39 -9.60
CA ALA A 184 5.11 -2.81 -9.89
C ALA A 184 3.63 -3.10 -10.21
N ALA A 185 2.72 -2.58 -9.39
CA ALA A 185 1.28 -2.74 -9.58
C ALA A 185 0.79 -2.14 -10.91
N ARG A 186 1.27 -0.94 -11.29
CA ARG A 186 0.90 -0.29 -12.56
C ARG A 186 1.26 -1.14 -13.77
N LYS A 187 2.44 -1.75 -13.79
CA LYS A 187 2.91 -2.62 -14.88
C LYS A 187 2.03 -3.87 -15.09
N GLU A 188 1.27 -4.27 -14.08
CA GLU A 188 0.31 -5.38 -14.18
C GLU A 188 -1.10 -4.93 -14.59
N ILE A 189 -1.48 -3.71 -14.20
CA ILE A 189 -2.79 -3.13 -14.52
C ILE A 189 -2.82 -2.59 -15.96
N GLU A 190 -1.69 -2.10 -16.47
CA GLU A 190 -1.53 -1.65 -17.85
C GLU A 190 -0.99 -2.80 -18.72
N PRO A 191 -1.84 -3.61 -19.37
CA PRO A 191 -1.34 -4.56 -20.37
C PRO A 191 -0.68 -3.78 -21.51
N ASP A 192 0.52 -4.21 -21.94
CA ASP A 192 1.36 -3.63 -22.99
C ASP A 192 0.59 -2.75 -23.99
N SER A 193 0.84 -1.44 -23.93
CA SER A 193 0.22 -0.40 -24.75
C SER A 193 0.63 -0.44 -26.24
N ASP A 194 1.11 -1.58 -26.75
CA ASP A 194 1.28 -1.82 -28.19
C ASP A 194 -0.06 -2.13 -28.89
N SER A 195 -1.18 -2.03 -28.18
CA SER A 195 -2.51 -1.94 -28.77
C SER A 195 -3.06 -0.52 -28.56
N ASP A 196 -3.32 0.20 -29.66
CA ASP A 196 -3.83 1.58 -29.75
C ASP A 196 -5.26 1.79 -29.17
N GLY A 197 -5.59 1.17 -28.06
CA GLY A 197 -6.90 1.28 -27.40
C GLY A 197 -6.83 2.15 -26.16
N ASP A 198 -7.53 3.28 -26.18
CA ASP A 198 -7.82 4.09 -25.00
C ASP A 198 -8.27 3.19 -23.82
N MET A 199 -7.49 3.16 -22.75
CA MET A 199 -7.79 2.37 -21.55
C MET A 199 -8.93 3.01 -20.75
N ASP A 200 -10.10 2.37 -20.77
CA ASP A 200 -11.15 2.54 -19.77
C ASP A 200 -10.71 1.91 -18.44
N TRP A 201 -10.14 2.71 -17.55
CA TRP A 201 -9.85 2.33 -16.15
C TRP A 201 -11.13 1.98 -15.35
N GLU A 202 -12.32 2.30 -15.86
CA GLU A 202 -13.61 1.83 -15.33
C GLU A 202 -13.80 0.31 -15.56
N ASN A 203 -13.01 -0.33 -16.43
CA ASN A 203 -13.10 -1.76 -16.79
C ASN A 203 -11.92 -2.61 -16.30
N ALA A 204 -11.06 -2.12 -15.40
CA ALA A 204 -10.15 -3.01 -14.67
C ALA A 204 -11.02 -4.13 -14.05
N PRO A 205 -10.72 -5.41 -14.32
CA PRO A 205 -11.70 -6.48 -14.15
C PRO A 205 -12.20 -6.48 -12.71
N LEU A 206 -13.44 -6.05 -12.53
CA LEU A 206 -14.27 -6.57 -11.47
C LEU A 206 -14.26 -8.07 -11.72
N ASP A 207 -13.47 -8.82 -10.94
CA ASP A 207 -13.67 -10.27 -10.86
C ASP A 207 -15.11 -10.47 -10.41
N ASN A 208 -15.97 -10.65 -11.39
CA ASN A 208 -17.40 -10.82 -11.23
C ASN A 208 -17.71 -12.27 -10.83
N SER A 209 -16.85 -12.88 -10.00
CA SER A 209 -17.12 -14.16 -9.33
C SER A 209 -18.08 -13.98 -8.14
N THR A 210 -19.13 -13.18 -8.32
CA THR A 210 -20.39 -13.39 -7.61
C THR A 210 -21.16 -14.49 -8.34
N THR A 211 -20.77 -15.74 -8.11
CA THR A 211 -21.71 -16.87 -8.21
C THR A 211 -21.96 -17.40 -6.81
N ALA A 212 -23.11 -16.97 -6.28
CA ALA A 212 -24.04 -17.69 -5.42
C ALA A 212 -23.48 -18.51 -4.24
N ALA A 213 -23.85 -18.07 -3.04
CA ALA A 213 -24.35 -18.95 -1.99
C ALA A 213 -25.71 -18.42 -1.52
#